data_AF-A0A7Y7NY74-F1
#
_entry.id   AF-A0A7Y7NY74-F1
#
_cell.length_a   1.000
_cell.length_b   1.000
_cell.length_c   1.000
_cell.angle_alpha   90.00
_cell.angle_beta   90.00
_cell.angle_gamma   90.00
#
_symmetry.space_group_name_H-M   'P 1'
#
loop_
_entity.id
_entity.type
_entity.pdbx_description
1 polymer ?
#
loop_
_entity_poly.entity_id
_entity_poly.type
_entity_poly.pdbx_seq_one_letter_code
_entity_poly.pdbx_strand_id
1 'polypeptide(L)'
;EKEIIPINTITKPPSAELRPNQKDSDSLPDYNILDKILYSYIELRKGPKELIEMGFEEKIVTRVLKLVNTNEYKRAQTPPILRVSPKAFGMGRRMPIVAKYLS
;
A
#
# COMPACT_ATOMS: atom_id res chain seq x y z
N GLU A 1 27.10 -15.56 -16.11
CA GLU A 1 26.27 -14.43 -15.66
C GLU A 1 26.65 -14.11 -14.22
N LYS A 2 26.75 -12.83 -13.86
CA LYS A 2 27.11 -12.40 -12.50
C LYS A 2 25.83 -12.23 -11.69
N GLU A 3 25.72 -12.88 -10.54
CA GLU A 3 24.60 -12.67 -9.61
C GLU A 3 24.67 -11.22 -9.08
N ILE A 4 23.68 -10.39 -9.44
CA ILE A 4 23.59 -8.97 -9.04
C ILE A 4 22.84 -8.81 -7.71
N ILE A 5 21.81 -9.63 -7.50
CA ILE A 5 21.00 -9.65 -6.28
C ILE A 5 21.11 -11.05 -5.67
N PRO A 6 21.61 -11.20 -4.43
CA PRO A 6 21.69 -12.49 -3.77
C PRO A 6 20.33 -13.17 -3.65
N ILE A 7 20.26 -14.46 -3.96
CA ILE A 7 19.01 -15.24 -3.87
C ILE A 7 18.34 -15.16 -2.49
N ASN A 8 19.14 -15.11 -1.42
CA ASN A 8 18.64 -15.00 -0.05
C ASN A 8 17.86 -13.70 0.21
N THR A 9 18.18 -12.62 -0.51
CA THR A 9 17.45 -11.35 -0.43
C THR A 9 16.06 -11.45 -1.06
N ILE A 10 15.90 -12.35 -2.04
CA ILE A 10 14.64 -12.58 -2.77
C ILE A 10 13.74 -13.56 -2.01
N THR A 11 14.33 -14.63 -1.45
CA THR A 11 13.57 -15.71 -0.80
C THR A 11 13.21 -15.43 0.65
N LYS A 12 13.94 -14.53 1.33
CA LYS A 12 13.59 -14.16 2.72
C LYS A 12 12.18 -13.56 2.78
N PRO A 13 11.38 -13.91 3.81
CA PRO A 13 10.05 -13.33 3.96
C PRO A 13 10.15 -11.81 4.22
N PRO A 14 9.17 -11.02 3.75
CA PRO A 14 9.16 -9.58 3.95
C PRO A 14 9.02 -9.24 5.44
N SER A 15 9.88 -8.34 5.92
CA SER A 15 9.93 -7.89 7.30
C SER A 15 10.51 -6.49 7.40
N ALA A 16 9.88 -5.65 8.24
CA ALA A 16 10.44 -4.37 8.65
C ALA A 16 11.59 -4.48 9.68
N GLU A 17 11.89 -5.68 10.19
CA GLU A 17 13.01 -5.97 11.12
C GLU A 17 13.06 -5.07 12.37
N LEU A 18 11.92 -4.53 12.82
CA LEU A 18 11.81 -3.65 14.00
C LEU A 18 11.81 -4.43 15.32
N ARG A 19 11.50 -5.74 15.28
CA ARG A 19 11.52 -6.65 16.44
C ARG A 19 11.85 -8.08 16.01
N PRO A 20 12.33 -8.95 16.93
CA PRO A 20 12.65 -10.34 16.62
C PRO A 20 11.46 -11.09 16.00
N ASN A 21 11.72 -11.88 14.95
CA ASN A 21 10.75 -12.71 14.23
C ASN A 21 9.56 -11.95 13.61
N GLN A 22 9.66 -10.63 13.42
CA GLN A 22 8.61 -9.87 12.75
C GLN A 22 8.45 -10.32 11.29
N LYS A 23 7.20 -10.49 10.84
CA LYS A 23 6.87 -10.62 9.41
C LYS A 23 5.81 -9.62 9.03
N ASP A 24 5.88 -9.07 7.83
CA ASP A 24 4.89 -8.10 7.36
C ASP A 24 3.51 -8.76 7.17
N SER A 25 3.50 -10.06 6.84
CA SER A 25 2.31 -10.92 6.75
C SER A 25 1.51 -11.01 8.06
N ASP A 26 2.10 -10.69 9.21
CA ASP A 26 1.39 -10.70 10.50
C ASP A 26 0.34 -9.58 10.56
N SER A 27 0.54 -8.50 9.79
CA SER A 27 -0.24 -7.27 9.88
C SER A 27 -0.81 -6.78 8.55
N LEU A 28 -0.42 -7.36 7.43
CA LEU A 28 -0.87 -6.97 6.10
C LEU A 28 -1.35 -8.21 5.33
N PRO A 29 -2.31 -8.03 4.41
CA PRO A 29 -2.61 -9.07 3.42
C PRO A 29 -1.38 -9.32 2.53
N ASP A 30 -1.38 -10.46 1.83
CA ASP A 30 -0.34 -10.78 0.85
C ASP A 30 -0.14 -9.64 -0.16
N TYR A 31 1.11 -9.31 -0.47
CA TYR A 31 1.44 -8.19 -1.36
C TYR A 31 0.78 -8.31 -2.73
N ASN A 32 0.59 -9.52 -3.25
CA ASN A 32 -0.09 -9.72 -4.54
C ASN A 32 -1.55 -9.26 -4.52
N ILE A 33 -2.19 -9.30 -3.35
CA ILE A 33 -3.56 -8.83 -3.15
C ILE A 33 -3.53 -7.34 -2.79
N LEU A 34 -2.64 -6.94 -1.89
CA LEU A 34 -2.50 -5.56 -1.42
C LEU A 34 -2.24 -4.60 -2.58
N ASP A 35 -1.28 -4.92 -3.44
CA ASP A 35 -0.86 -4.06 -4.53
C ASP A 35 -1.97 -3.89 -5.58
N LYS A 36 -2.76 -4.93 -5.84
CA LYS A 36 -3.92 -4.86 -6.74
C LYS A 36 -5.00 -3.93 -6.19
N ILE A 37 -5.25 -3.98 -4.88
CA ILE A 37 -6.20 -3.07 -4.20
C ILE A 37 -5.67 -1.64 -4.26
N LEU A 38 -4.39 -1.41 -3.93
CA LEU A 38 -3.78 -0.09 -3.95
C LEU A 38 -3.76 0.52 -5.36
N TYR A 39 -3.37 -0.27 -6.37
CA TYR A 39 -3.40 0.15 -7.77
C TYR A 39 -4.80 0.57 -8.21
N SER A 40 -5.80 -0.27 -7.93
CA SER A 40 -7.18 -0.02 -8.28
C SER A 40 -7.76 1.22 -7.56
N TYR A 41 -7.42 1.41 -6.28
CA TYR A 41 -7.91 2.54 -5.49
C TYR A 41 -7.20 3.85 -5.83
N ILE A 42 -5.86 3.84 -5.92
CA ILE A 42 -5.05 5.04 -6.06
C ILE A 42 -4.98 5.46 -7.52
N GLU A 43 -4.52 4.57 -8.40
CA GLU A 43 -4.26 4.87 -9.80
C GLU A 43 -5.55 4.89 -10.62
N LEU A 44 -6.37 3.83 -10.51
CA LEU A 44 -7.63 3.71 -11.27
C LEU A 44 -8.82 4.45 -10.62
N ARG A 45 -8.65 4.98 -9.39
CA ARG A 45 -9.66 5.77 -8.66
C ARG A 45 -10.96 5.01 -8.36
N LYS A 46 -10.92 3.69 -8.27
CA LYS A 46 -12.09 2.87 -7.96
C LYS A 46 -12.51 3.04 -6.50
N GLY A 47 -13.81 3.04 -6.24
CA GLY A 47 -14.40 3.09 -4.91
C GLY A 47 -14.40 1.73 -4.20
N PRO A 48 -14.75 1.69 -2.90
CA PRO A 48 -14.81 0.44 -2.14
C PRO A 48 -15.79 -0.59 -2.73
N LYS A 49 -16.95 -0.14 -3.23
CA LYS A 49 -17.96 -1.03 -3.85
C LYS A 49 -17.41 -1.73 -5.10
N GLU A 50 -16.77 -0.97 -5.97
CA GLU A 50 -16.15 -1.51 -7.19
C GLU A 50 -15.04 -2.51 -6.87
N LEU A 51 -14.26 -2.28 -5.80
CA LEU A 51 -13.23 -3.24 -5.36
C LEU A 51 -13.86 -4.55 -4.88
N ILE A 52 -14.98 -4.48 -4.16
CA ILE A 52 -15.71 -5.68 -3.71
C ILE A 52 -16.29 -6.43 -4.92
N GLU A 53 -16.86 -5.71 -5.90
CA GLU A 53 -17.37 -6.27 -7.16
C GLU A 53 -16.26 -6.93 -8.01
N MET A 54 -15.01 -6.45 -7.91
CA MET A 54 -13.84 -7.08 -8.52
C MET A 54 -13.42 -8.40 -7.84
N GLY A 55 -14.08 -8.79 -6.75
CA GLY A 55 -13.84 -10.05 -6.04
C GLY A 55 -12.89 -9.94 -4.83
N PHE A 56 -12.56 -8.73 -4.38
CA PHE A 56 -11.79 -8.56 -3.15
C PHE A 56 -12.69 -8.68 -1.91
N GLU A 57 -12.19 -9.31 -0.85
CA GLU A 57 -12.93 -9.42 0.41
C GLU A 57 -13.14 -8.04 1.06
N GLU A 58 -14.39 -7.74 1.43
CA GLU A 58 -14.79 -6.45 2.02
C GLU A 58 -13.95 -6.07 3.25
N LYS A 59 -13.64 -7.05 4.11
CA LYS A 59 -12.82 -6.82 5.32
C LYS A 59 -11.41 -6.34 4.95
N ILE A 60 -10.81 -6.93 3.91
CA ILE A 60 -9.47 -6.56 3.43
C ILE A 60 -9.53 -5.17 2.80
N VAL A 61 -10.51 -4.91 1.92
CA VAL A 61 -10.69 -3.61 1.27
C VAL A 61 -10.84 -2.50 2.31
N THR A 62 -11.74 -2.68 3.27
CA THR A 62 -12.01 -1.70 4.33
C THR A 62 -10.76 -1.43 5.19
N ARG A 63 -10.04 -2.49 5.57
CA ARG A 63 -8.79 -2.38 6.34
C ARG A 63 -7.72 -1.61 5.56
N VAL A 64 -7.48 -1.96 4.30
CA VAL A 64 -6.45 -1.33 3.46
C VAL A 64 -6.78 0.15 3.24
N LEU A 65 -8.03 0.47 2.89
CA LEU A 65 -8.47 1.86 2.68
C LEU A 65 -8.33 2.70 3.95
N LYS A 66 -8.69 2.13 5.11
CA LYS A 66 -8.49 2.78 6.40
C LYS A 66 -7.00 3.07 6.64
N LEU A 67 -6.12 2.08 6.44
CA LEU A 67 -4.68 2.25 6.59
C LEU A 67 -4.11 3.31 5.65
N VAL A 68 -4.57 3.36 4.39
CA VAL A 68 -4.20 4.43 3.47
C VAL A 68 -4.58 5.77 4.09
N ASN A 69 -5.86 5.99 4.39
CA ASN A 69 -6.34 7.30 4.87
C ASN A 69 -5.67 7.74 6.19
N THR A 70 -5.51 6.84 7.17
CA THR A 70 -4.92 7.20 8.48
C THR A 70 -3.43 7.51 8.40
N ASN A 71 -2.73 7.09 7.34
CA ASN A 71 -1.29 7.34 7.19
C ASN A 71 -0.97 8.54 6.26
N GLU A 72 -1.96 9.36 5.86
CA GLU A 72 -1.69 10.59 5.07
C GLU A 72 -0.75 11.55 5.81
N TYR A 73 -0.82 11.63 7.15
CA TYR A 73 0.08 12.48 7.95
C TYR A 73 1.57 12.11 7.79
N LYS A 74 1.88 10.82 7.58
CA LYS A 74 3.26 10.36 7.31
C LYS A 74 3.70 10.79 5.92
N ARG A 75 2.80 10.69 4.94
CA ARG A 75 3.06 11.10 3.55
C ARG A 75 3.24 12.60 3.39
N ALA A 76 2.59 13.40 4.24
CA ALA A 76 2.81 14.84 4.25
C ALA A 76 4.23 15.24 4.68
N GLN A 77 4.95 14.35 5.39
CA GLN A 77 6.31 14.57 5.90
C GLN A 77 7.40 13.91 5.03
N THR A 78 7.03 13.28 3.90
CA THR A 78 8.03 12.62 3.05
C THR A 78 8.91 13.64 2.31
N PRO A 79 10.21 13.37 2.14
CA PRO A 79 11.08 14.19 1.30
C PRO A 79 10.62 14.16 -0.17
N PRO A 80 11.18 15.00 -1.06
CA PRO A 80 10.91 14.94 -2.49
C PRO A 80 11.11 13.52 -3.06
N ILE A 81 10.12 13.01 -3.80
CA ILE A 81 10.09 11.63 -4.31
C ILE A 81 10.15 11.63 -5.84
N LEU A 82 10.92 10.71 -6.42
CA LEU A 82 10.90 10.44 -7.86
C LEU A 82 9.60 9.73 -8.25
N ARG A 83 8.90 10.26 -9.24
CA ARG A 83 7.66 9.67 -9.73
C ARG A 83 7.96 8.55 -10.73
N VAL A 84 7.51 7.33 -10.41
CA VAL A 84 7.60 6.15 -11.30
C VAL A 84 6.26 5.68 -11.85
N SER A 85 5.12 6.09 -11.26
CA SER A 85 3.77 5.74 -11.73
C SER A 85 2.96 6.99 -12.11
N PRO A 86 1.83 6.85 -12.85
CA PRO A 86 0.98 7.97 -13.24
C PRO A 86 0.43 8.77 -12.06
N LYS A 87 0.20 8.11 -10.91
CA LYS A 87 -0.41 8.71 -9.73
C LYS A 87 0.41 8.44 -8.47
N ALA A 88 1.53 9.15 -8.37
CA ALA A 88 2.38 9.15 -7.19
C ALA A 88 1.80 9.99 -6.04
N PHE A 89 2.18 9.63 -4.81
CA PHE A 89 1.93 10.45 -3.61
C PHE A 89 2.66 11.80 -3.72
N GLY A 90 2.04 12.87 -3.20
CA GLY A 90 2.52 14.24 -3.35
C GLY A 90 1.74 15.01 -4.43
N MET A 91 2.41 15.47 -5.49
CA MET A 91 1.72 16.23 -6.56
C MET A 91 0.63 15.42 -7.29
N GLY A 92 0.79 14.11 -7.44
CA GLY A 92 -0.18 13.25 -8.13
C GLY A 92 -1.43 12.88 -7.30
N ARG A 93 -1.35 12.99 -5.97
CA ARG A 93 -2.44 12.70 -5.04
C ARG A 93 -2.32 13.63 -3.83
N ARG A 94 -3.21 14.64 -3.78
CA ARG A 94 -3.35 15.56 -2.66
C ARG A 94 -4.62 15.23 -1.89
N MET A 95 -4.46 14.77 -0.65
CA MET A 95 -5.56 14.51 0.28
C MET A 95 -5.38 15.34 1.55
N PRO A 96 -6.46 15.82 2.17
CA PRO A 96 -6.38 16.45 3.49
C PRO A 96 -5.88 15.46 4.55
N ILE A 97 -5.07 15.94 5.50
CA ILE A 97 -4.61 15.13 6.64
C ILE A 97 -5.76 14.83 7.60
N VAL A 98 -6.59 15.84 7.88
CA VAL A 98 -7.76 15.72 8.75
C VAL A 98 -9.00 15.70 7.86
N ALA A 99 -9.54 14.51 7.61
CA ALA A 99 -10.79 14.36 6.90
C ALA A 99 -11.47 13.03 7.24
N LYS A 100 -12.80 13.01 7.08
CA LYS A 100 -13.64 11.84 7.29
C LYS A 100 -14.38 11.54 5.99
N TYR A 101 -13.87 10.59 5.22
CA TYR A 101 -14.51 10.08 4.01
C TYR A 101 -14.32 8.55 3.98
N LEU A 102 -15.36 7.81 3.60
CA LEU A 102 -15.44 6.33 3.66
C LEU A 102 -15.57 5.76 5.09
N SER A 103 -16.41 6.41 5.92
CA SER A 103 -16.79 5.93 7.27
C SER A 103 -17.83 4.83 7.22
#